data_AF-A0A5A9ZV65-F1
#
_entry.id   AF-A0A5A9ZV65-F1
#
_cell.length_a   1.000
_cell.length_b   1.000
_cell.length_c   1.000
_cell.angle_alpha   90.00
_cell.angle_beta   90.00
_cell.angle_gamma   90.00
#
_symmetry.space_group_name_H-M   'P 1'
#
loop_
_entity.id
_entity.type
_entity.pdbx_description
1 polymer ?
#
loop_
_entity_poly.entity_id
_entity_poly.type
_entity_poly.pdbx_seq_one_letter_code
_entity_poly.pdbx_strand_id
1 'polypeptide(L)'
;MNHDVAPTPTGSGWGQSLYSGAAGVTLLHAVRAHIGEDHRDALRPWAAAMVKGPIQAAPEACGLYEGAPAVAYVLSFIHSNTATRALATLDTHIADVTRHRLKRAHARIDRGALPALSEYDLISGLTGLGVYHLHRGHKTELQDILAYLVRLTEPITIEARRLPGWWTGDSPDLRPSPRWPGGHGNFGLAHGVAGPLALLATALRHGHTVPGQTKAVTRICDWFDRWRTGTGSRAWWPDLIIPAEQQRGELQRPGPGRPSWCYGTPGIARAQQLAGLALGDRDRQRQAEQALAGCLADDQQLAQLTDASLCHGWAGLVQTVARTAVDAIDDELATRLHGLNTRFDEQVDRRGLPDGTALMDGTAGIHLVRLTDPVNTAVTVPWDRCLLLTG
;
A
#
# COMPACT_ATOMS: atom_id res chain seq x y z
N MET A 1 -15.61 -22.97 -3.71
CA MET A 1 -16.49 -22.18 -4.62
C MET A 1 -15.67 -21.77 -5.84
N ASN A 2 -16.25 -21.86 -7.03
CA ASN A 2 -15.61 -21.95 -8.37
C ASN A 2 -14.35 -21.09 -8.56
N HIS A 3 -13.19 -21.75 -8.62
CA HIS A 3 -11.92 -21.15 -9.06
C HIS A 3 -11.72 -21.22 -10.59
N ASP A 4 -12.67 -21.83 -11.30
CA ASP A 4 -12.61 -22.11 -12.74
C ASP A 4 -13.32 -21.06 -13.60
N VAL A 5 -13.54 -19.84 -13.08
CA VAL A 5 -14.10 -18.76 -13.90
C VAL A 5 -13.05 -18.34 -14.91
N ALA A 6 -13.36 -18.49 -16.19
CA ALA A 6 -12.48 -18.08 -17.27
C ALA A 6 -12.23 -16.56 -17.25
N PRO A 7 -11.02 -16.09 -17.64
CA PRO A 7 -10.72 -14.67 -17.70
C PRO A 7 -11.69 -13.94 -18.62
N THR A 8 -12.47 -13.00 -18.08
CA THR A 8 -13.38 -12.14 -18.85
C THR A 8 -12.85 -10.71 -18.83
N PRO A 9 -12.25 -10.20 -19.93
CA PRO A 9 -11.74 -8.84 -19.97
C PRO A 9 -12.86 -7.81 -19.79
N THR A 10 -12.65 -6.85 -18.89
CA THR A 10 -13.62 -5.79 -18.59
C THR A 10 -13.24 -4.43 -19.20
N GLY A 11 -12.05 -4.31 -19.79
CA GLY A 11 -11.58 -3.09 -20.42
C GLY A 11 -10.12 -3.14 -20.88
N SER A 12 -9.66 -2.03 -21.46
CA SER A 12 -8.25 -1.84 -21.81
C SER A 12 -7.38 -1.82 -20.54
N GLY A 13 -6.20 -2.45 -20.58
CA GLY A 13 -5.30 -2.53 -19.43
C GLY A 13 -5.66 -3.59 -18.39
N TRP A 14 -6.89 -4.13 -18.39
CA TRP A 14 -7.37 -5.12 -17.42
C TRP A 14 -6.44 -6.33 -17.25
N GLY A 15 -5.81 -6.82 -18.33
CA GLY A 15 -4.86 -7.93 -18.22
C GLY A 15 -3.67 -7.62 -17.30
N GLN A 16 -3.19 -6.38 -17.34
CA GLN A 16 -1.94 -5.93 -16.70
C GLN A 16 -2.18 -5.17 -15.39
N SER A 17 -3.41 -5.17 -14.88
CA SER A 17 -3.75 -4.56 -13.59
C SER A 17 -3.57 -5.58 -12.47
N LEU A 18 -2.65 -5.29 -11.54
CA LEU A 18 -2.55 -6.03 -10.28
C LEU A 18 -3.75 -5.69 -9.39
N TYR A 19 -4.29 -4.47 -9.50
CA TYR A 19 -5.37 -3.97 -8.65
C TYR A 19 -6.71 -4.68 -8.94
N SER A 20 -7.16 -4.57 -10.19
CA SER A 20 -8.52 -4.98 -10.64
C SER A 20 -8.53 -6.06 -11.73
N GLY A 21 -7.34 -6.55 -12.09
CA GLY A 21 -7.13 -7.27 -13.34
C GLY A 21 -6.64 -8.70 -13.23
N ALA A 22 -6.31 -9.25 -14.40
CA ALA A 22 -5.81 -10.62 -14.53
C ALA A 22 -4.48 -10.83 -13.78
N ALA A 23 -3.63 -9.80 -13.67
CA ALA A 23 -2.37 -9.91 -12.91
C ALA A 23 -2.63 -10.21 -11.43
N GLY A 24 -3.63 -9.57 -10.81
CA GLY A 24 -4.05 -9.85 -9.44
C GLY A 24 -4.51 -11.30 -9.22
N VAL A 25 -5.30 -11.84 -10.16
CA VAL A 25 -5.75 -13.24 -10.10
C VAL A 25 -4.61 -14.21 -10.39
N THR A 26 -3.72 -13.86 -11.30
CA THR A 26 -2.50 -14.63 -11.60
C THR A 26 -1.61 -14.74 -10.36
N LEU A 27 -1.49 -13.68 -9.54
CA LEU A 27 -0.76 -13.72 -8.28
C LEU A 27 -1.32 -14.77 -7.32
N LEU A 28 -2.64 -14.83 -7.13
CA LEU A 28 -3.28 -15.86 -6.30
C LEU A 28 -2.86 -17.27 -6.74
N HIS A 29 -3.01 -17.57 -8.03
CA HIS A 29 -2.67 -18.90 -8.54
C HIS A 29 -1.17 -19.19 -8.50
N ALA A 30 -0.32 -18.19 -8.68
CA ALA A 30 1.13 -18.34 -8.54
C ALA A 30 1.51 -18.69 -7.09
N VAL A 31 0.90 -18.02 -6.11
CA VAL A 31 1.09 -18.31 -4.67
C VAL A 31 0.57 -19.70 -4.32
N ARG A 32 -0.64 -20.07 -4.75
CA ARG A 32 -1.19 -21.42 -4.52
C ARG A 32 -0.34 -22.54 -5.11
N ALA A 33 0.15 -22.34 -6.34
CA ALA A 33 1.06 -23.29 -6.98
C ALA A 33 2.39 -23.42 -6.23
N HIS A 34 2.87 -22.34 -5.59
CA HIS A 34 4.08 -22.37 -4.77
C HIS A 34 3.91 -23.20 -3.49
N ILE A 35 2.75 -23.11 -2.84
CA ILE A 35 2.45 -23.87 -1.61
C ILE A 35 1.87 -25.27 -1.86
N GLY A 36 1.75 -25.68 -3.13
CA GLY A 36 1.28 -27.01 -3.53
C GLY A 36 -0.24 -27.21 -3.51
N GLU A 37 -1.03 -26.14 -3.38
CA GLU A 37 -2.51 -26.22 -3.29
C GLU A 37 -3.23 -26.15 -4.64
N ASP A 38 -2.52 -25.85 -5.74
CA ASP A 38 -3.16 -25.66 -7.05
C ASP A 38 -2.37 -26.29 -8.19
N HIS A 39 -3.11 -26.80 -9.17
CA HIS A 39 -2.54 -27.32 -10.39
C HIS A 39 -2.17 -26.15 -11.30
N ARG A 40 -1.02 -26.24 -11.98
CA ARG A 40 -0.54 -25.20 -12.93
C ARG A 40 -1.56 -24.82 -14.01
N ASP A 41 -2.60 -25.63 -14.20
CA ASP A 41 -3.67 -25.41 -15.17
C ASP A 41 -4.56 -24.21 -14.82
N ALA A 42 -4.81 -23.92 -13.53
CA ALA A 42 -5.59 -22.75 -13.12
C ALA A 42 -4.84 -21.42 -13.33
N LEU A 43 -3.50 -21.44 -13.22
CA LEU A 43 -2.64 -20.29 -13.48
C LEU A 43 -2.61 -19.89 -14.97
N ARG A 44 -2.60 -20.87 -15.87
CA ARG A 44 -2.38 -20.66 -17.32
C ARG A 44 -3.34 -19.65 -17.98
N PRO A 45 -4.67 -19.74 -17.85
CA PRO A 45 -5.57 -18.82 -18.54
C PRO A 45 -5.40 -17.37 -18.06
N TRP A 46 -5.17 -17.16 -16.76
CA TRP A 46 -4.93 -15.85 -16.18
C TRP A 46 -3.57 -15.27 -16.58
N ALA A 47 -2.51 -16.09 -16.56
CA ALA A 47 -1.20 -15.68 -17.04
C ALA A 47 -1.23 -15.32 -18.53
N ALA A 48 -1.96 -16.09 -19.36
CA ALA A 48 -2.15 -15.80 -20.77
C ALA A 48 -2.93 -14.50 -20.99
N ALA A 49 -3.98 -14.24 -20.21
CA ALA A 49 -4.71 -12.98 -20.25
C ALA A 49 -3.84 -11.78 -19.85
N MET A 50 -2.96 -11.96 -18.85
CA MET A 50 -2.05 -10.92 -18.37
C MET A 50 -1.06 -10.46 -19.44
N VAL A 51 -0.55 -11.39 -20.27
CA VAL A 51 0.47 -11.10 -21.29
C VAL A 51 -0.06 -11.14 -22.74
N LYS A 52 -1.38 -11.12 -22.93
CA LYS A 52 -2.01 -11.28 -24.26
C LYS A 52 -1.60 -10.21 -25.28
N GLY A 53 -1.25 -9.01 -24.83
CA GLY A 53 -0.89 -7.87 -25.68
C GLY A 53 0.40 -7.17 -25.25
N PRO A 54 0.80 -6.09 -25.95
CA PRO A 54 1.97 -5.30 -25.57
C PRO A 54 1.90 -4.85 -24.11
N ILE A 55 2.99 -5.04 -23.37
CA ILE A 55 3.05 -4.65 -21.97
C ILE A 55 3.23 -3.13 -21.89
N GLN A 56 2.30 -2.47 -21.21
CA GLN A 56 2.32 -1.02 -21.00
C GLN A 56 3.51 -0.65 -20.11
N ALA A 57 4.45 0.11 -20.66
CA ALA A 57 5.62 0.62 -19.95
C ALA A 57 5.81 2.13 -20.15
N ALA A 58 4.77 2.85 -20.60
CA ALA A 58 4.80 4.30 -20.65
C ALA A 58 4.88 4.87 -19.22
N PRO A 59 5.84 5.76 -18.91
CA PRO A 59 6.06 6.24 -17.54
C PRO A 59 4.83 6.88 -16.86
N GLU A 60 3.92 7.42 -17.65
CA GLU A 60 2.71 8.13 -17.22
C GLU A 60 1.53 7.18 -16.97
N ALA A 61 1.63 5.93 -17.42
CA ALA A 61 0.55 4.95 -17.42
C ALA A 61 0.91 3.63 -16.72
N CYS A 62 2.03 3.57 -16.00
CA CYS A 62 2.43 2.39 -15.23
C CYS A 62 2.94 2.74 -13.83
N GLY A 63 2.65 1.83 -12.90
CA GLY A 63 3.03 1.89 -11.49
C GLY A 63 2.99 0.47 -10.93
N LEU A 64 3.22 0.29 -9.63
CA LEU A 64 3.25 -1.05 -9.03
C LEU A 64 1.99 -1.86 -9.35
N TYR A 65 0.84 -1.19 -9.42
CA TYR A 65 -0.44 -1.85 -9.63
C TYR A 65 -0.92 -1.91 -11.08
N GLU A 66 -0.20 -1.32 -12.04
CA GLU A 66 -0.60 -1.24 -13.44
C GLU A 66 0.58 -1.36 -14.42
N GLY A 67 0.41 -2.17 -15.47
CA GLY A 67 1.37 -2.28 -16.57
C GLY A 67 2.61 -3.12 -16.23
N ALA A 68 3.77 -2.72 -16.76
CA ALA A 68 5.02 -3.47 -16.64
C ALA A 68 5.41 -3.83 -15.19
N PRO A 69 5.36 -2.92 -14.20
CA PRO A 69 5.71 -3.27 -12.83
C PRO A 69 4.74 -4.30 -12.21
N ALA A 70 3.44 -4.19 -12.47
CA ALA A 70 2.45 -5.17 -12.02
C ALA A 70 2.71 -6.57 -12.60
N VAL A 71 2.91 -6.65 -13.92
CA VAL A 71 3.24 -7.92 -14.59
C VAL A 71 4.53 -8.51 -14.03
N ALA A 72 5.58 -7.69 -13.90
CA ALA A 72 6.88 -8.15 -13.42
C ALA A 72 6.84 -8.60 -11.95
N TYR A 73 6.04 -7.91 -11.11
CA TYR A 73 5.80 -8.30 -9.72
C TYR A 73 5.15 -9.69 -9.65
N VAL A 74 4.15 -9.97 -10.48
CA VAL A 74 3.49 -11.28 -10.48
C VAL A 74 4.41 -12.37 -11.01
N LEU A 75 5.16 -12.09 -12.09
CA LEU A 75 6.08 -13.07 -12.65
C LEU A 75 7.20 -13.46 -11.67
N SER A 76 7.54 -12.65 -10.67
CA SER A 76 8.55 -13.00 -9.66
C SER A 76 8.14 -14.18 -8.77
N PHE A 77 6.86 -14.52 -8.73
CA PHE A 77 6.32 -15.68 -8.04
C PHE A 77 6.24 -16.93 -8.95
N ILE A 78 6.55 -16.80 -10.24
CA ILE A 78 6.46 -17.88 -11.23
C ILE A 78 7.86 -18.42 -11.57
N HIS A 79 8.13 -19.65 -11.11
CA HIS A 79 9.41 -20.31 -11.28
C HIS A 79 9.48 -21.06 -12.64
N SER A 80 9.85 -20.33 -13.70
CA SER A 80 10.12 -20.90 -15.03
C SER A 80 11.14 -20.08 -15.83
N ASN A 81 11.89 -20.73 -16.73
CA ASN A 81 12.86 -20.03 -17.60
C ASN A 81 12.22 -18.93 -18.46
N THR A 82 10.97 -19.11 -18.89
CA THR A 82 10.23 -18.10 -19.67
C THR A 82 9.91 -16.90 -18.82
N ALA A 83 9.42 -17.11 -17.59
CA ALA A 83 9.18 -16.02 -16.65
C ALA A 83 10.49 -15.27 -16.37
N THR A 84 11.56 -15.97 -15.97
CA THR A 84 12.86 -15.34 -15.66
C THR A 84 13.38 -14.43 -16.78
N ARG A 85 13.30 -14.86 -18.04
CA ARG A 85 13.70 -14.02 -19.19
C ARG A 85 12.80 -12.80 -19.36
N ALA A 86 11.48 -12.98 -19.22
CA ALA A 86 10.53 -11.87 -19.30
C ALA A 86 10.76 -10.84 -18.17
N LEU A 87 11.02 -11.29 -16.94
CA LEU A 87 11.37 -10.40 -15.82
C LEU A 87 12.60 -9.55 -16.15
N ALA A 88 13.69 -10.14 -16.65
CA ALA A 88 14.91 -9.41 -16.95
C ALA A 88 14.69 -8.28 -17.99
N THR A 89 13.86 -8.54 -19.01
CA THR A 89 13.45 -7.51 -19.97
C THR A 89 12.63 -6.41 -19.30
N LEU A 90 11.62 -6.79 -18.50
CA LEU A 90 10.77 -5.84 -17.78
C LEU A 90 11.57 -4.99 -16.78
N ASP A 91 12.58 -5.55 -16.12
CA ASP A 91 13.45 -4.83 -15.19
C ASP A 91 14.14 -3.65 -15.85
N THR A 92 14.63 -3.85 -17.08
CA THR A 92 15.29 -2.80 -17.85
C THR A 92 14.31 -1.66 -18.13
N HIS A 93 13.10 -1.98 -18.59
CA HIS A 93 12.06 -0.99 -18.88
C HIS A 93 11.56 -0.28 -17.61
N ILE A 94 11.40 -0.99 -16.50
CA ILE A 94 10.95 -0.41 -15.23
C ILE A 94 12.02 0.53 -14.68
N ALA A 95 13.32 0.20 -14.83
CA ALA A 95 14.39 1.11 -14.46
C ALA A 95 14.37 2.41 -15.30
N ASP A 96 14.09 2.33 -16.61
CA ASP A 96 13.91 3.51 -17.47
C ASP A 96 12.71 4.37 -17.04
N VAL A 97 11.57 3.73 -16.77
CA VAL A 97 10.37 4.40 -16.24
C VAL A 97 10.70 5.12 -14.93
N THR A 98 11.35 4.45 -13.99
CA THR A 98 11.76 5.00 -12.70
C THR A 98 12.64 6.24 -12.89
N ARG A 99 13.69 6.14 -13.72
CA ARG A 99 14.59 7.28 -14.02
C ARG A 99 13.86 8.48 -14.63
N HIS A 100 12.97 8.24 -15.59
CA HIS A 100 12.19 9.30 -16.23
C HIS A 100 11.27 10.01 -15.23
N ARG A 101 10.57 9.25 -14.39
CA ARG A 101 9.66 9.81 -13.38
C ARG A 101 10.41 10.56 -12.29
N LEU A 102 11.55 10.05 -11.84
CA LEU A 102 12.42 10.76 -10.89
C LEU A 102 12.90 12.10 -11.45
N LYS A 103 13.34 12.14 -12.72
CA LYS A 103 13.74 13.38 -13.38
C LYS A 103 12.60 14.41 -13.38
N ARG A 104 11.38 13.99 -13.71
CA ARG A 104 10.19 14.87 -13.69
C ARG A 104 9.87 15.36 -12.28
N ALA A 105 9.91 14.46 -11.31
CA ALA A 105 9.57 14.75 -9.92
C ALA A 105 10.59 15.71 -9.27
N HIS A 106 11.89 15.51 -9.51
CA HIS A 106 12.92 16.46 -9.10
C HIS A 106 12.75 17.83 -9.75
N ALA A 107 12.50 17.89 -11.06
CA ALA A 107 12.26 19.14 -11.75
C ALA A 107 11.00 19.88 -11.23
N ARG A 108 9.97 19.15 -10.78
CA ARG A 108 8.82 19.75 -10.09
C ARG A 108 9.24 20.37 -8.75
N ILE A 109 9.99 19.62 -7.92
CA ILE A 109 10.47 20.13 -6.63
C ILE A 109 11.30 21.40 -6.83
N ASP A 110 12.19 21.43 -7.83
CA ASP A 110 13.05 22.58 -8.12
C ASP A 110 12.27 23.84 -8.52
N ARG A 111 11.07 23.67 -9.10
CA ARG A 111 10.15 24.77 -9.43
C ARG A 111 9.23 25.17 -8.27
N GLY A 112 9.31 24.50 -7.12
CA GLY A 112 8.44 24.77 -5.97
C GLY A 112 6.96 24.47 -6.25
N ALA A 113 6.65 23.46 -7.06
CA ALA A 113 5.28 23.07 -7.39
C ALA A 113 4.77 21.90 -6.55
N LEU A 114 3.46 21.85 -6.29
CA LEU A 114 2.80 20.75 -5.57
C LEU A 114 2.87 19.44 -6.38
N PRO A 115 3.14 18.28 -5.75
CA PRO A 115 3.05 16.98 -6.42
C PRO A 115 1.60 16.57 -6.74
N ALA A 116 1.45 15.75 -7.77
CA ALA A 116 0.26 14.91 -7.95
C ALA A 116 0.35 13.69 -7.02
N LEU A 117 -0.78 13.13 -6.60
CA LEU A 117 -0.82 11.89 -5.79
C LEU A 117 -0.11 10.74 -6.53
N SER A 118 -0.40 10.62 -7.82
CA SER A 118 0.21 9.62 -8.70
C SER A 118 1.71 9.81 -8.92
N GLU A 119 2.33 10.91 -8.47
CA GLU A 119 3.78 11.06 -8.50
C GLU A 119 4.45 10.18 -7.44
N TYR A 120 3.91 10.19 -6.22
CA TYR A 120 4.60 9.64 -5.06
C TYR A 120 3.91 8.44 -4.41
N ASP A 121 2.63 8.19 -4.68
CA ASP A 121 1.87 7.19 -3.96
C ASP A 121 2.34 5.72 -4.16
N LEU A 122 1.73 4.81 -3.38
CA LEU A 122 2.01 3.38 -3.46
C LEU A 122 1.39 2.74 -4.71
N ILE A 123 0.17 3.13 -5.09
CA ILE A 123 -0.57 2.45 -6.14
C ILE A 123 0.05 2.68 -7.53
N SER A 124 0.29 3.93 -7.86
CA SER A 124 0.72 4.41 -9.16
C SER A 124 2.06 5.15 -9.14
N GLY A 125 2.51 5.58 -7.96
CA GLY A 125 3.65 6.47 -7.73
C GLY A 125 5.01 5.80 -7.60
N LEU A 126 6.00 6.65 -7.35
CA LEU A 126 7.39 6.26 -7.10
C LEU A 126 7.56 5.41 -5.84
N THR A 127 6.66 5.52 -4.85
CA THR A 127 6.68 4.60 -3.70
C THR A 127 6.39 3.17 -4.16
N GLY A 128 5.39 2.96 -5.02
CA GLY A 128 5.12 1.63 -5.59
C GLY A 128 6.29 1.07 -6.40
N LEU A 129 6.94 1.90 -7.21
CA LEU A 129 8.16 1.48 -7.92
C LEU A 129 9.29 1.15 -6.95
N GLY A 130 9.40 1.87 -5.84
CA GLY A 130 10.36 1.59 -4.76
C GLY A 130 10.13 0.22 -4.13
N VAL A 131 8.87 -0.17 -3.89
CA VAL A 131 8.51 -1.52 -3.44
C VAL A 131 8.99 -2.58 -4.44
N TYR A 132 8.77 -2.34 -5.73
CA TYR A 132 9.23 -3.25 -6.78
C TYR A 132 10.76 -3.41 -6.77
N HIS A 133 11.49 -2.29 -6.77
CA HIS A 133 12.96 -2.30 -6.76
C HIS A 133 13.53 -2.93 -5.49
N LEU A 134 12.91 -2.69 -4.33
CA LEU A 134 13.27 -3.38 -3.09
C LEU A 134 13.02 -4.89 -3.18
N HIS A 135 11.85 -5.30 -3.67
CA HIS A 135 11.50 -6.71 -3.83
C HIS A 135 12.48 -7.45 -4.76
N ARG A 136 12.97 -6.76 -5.81
CA ARG A 136 13.91 -7.32 -6.79
C ARG A 136 15.39 -7.15 -6.43
N GLY A 137 15.72 -6.36 -5.41
CA GLY A 137 17.10 -6.08 -5.02
C GLY A 137 17.84 -5.08 -5.93
N HIS A 138 17.11 -4.23 -6.66
CA HIS A 138 17.66 -3.20 -7.53
C HIS A 138 18.12 -1.97 -6.74
N LYS A 139 19.36 -2.03 -6.23
CA LYS A 139 19.88 -1.06 -5.25
C LYS A 139 19.91 0.38 -5.76
N THR A 140 20.35 0.60 -7.00
CA THR A 140 20.53 1.94 -7.57
C THR A 140 19.19 2.67 -7.67
N GLU A 141 18.21 2.08 -8.33
CA GLU A 141 16.88 2.68 -8.50
C GLU A 141 16.16 2.85 -7.16
N LEU A 142 16.32 1.90 -6.23
CA LEU A 142 15.79 2.05 -4.88
C LEU A 142 16.40 3.27 -4.16
N GLN A 143 17.73 3.43 -4.20
CA GLN A 143 18.40 4.58 -3.58
C GLN A 143 17.94 5.91 -4.18
N ASP A 144 17.79 6.00 -5.50
CA ASP A 144 17.30 7.21 -6.15
C ASP A 144 15.86 7.54 -5.73
N ILE A 145 14.99 6.53 -5.63
CA ILE A 145 13.62 6.70 -5.13
C ILE A 145 13.62 7.16 -3.68
N LEU A 146 14.41 6.54 -2.80
CA LEU A 146 14.50 6.96 -1.40
C LEU A 146 15.00 8.39 -1.28
N ALA A 147 15.99 8.79 -2.09
CA ALA A 147 16.49 10.16 -2.12
C ALA A 147 15.42 11.17 -2.60
N TYR A 148 14.61 10.78 -3.60
CA TYR A 148 13.43 11.54 -3.99
C TYR A 148 12.41 11.65 -2.86
N LEU A 149 12.06 10.56 -2.17
CA LEU A 149 11.09 10.59 -1.07
C LEU A 149 11.59 11.44 0.09
N VAL A 150 12.90 11.46 0.38
CA VAL A 150 13.48 12.42 1.33
C VAL A 150 13.19 13.86 0.91
N ARG A 151 13.47 14.22 -0.35
CA ARG A 151 13.18 15.56 -0.89
C ARG A 151 11.68 15.88 -0.88
N LEU A 152 10.81 14.90 -1.13
CA LEU A 152 9.35 15.06 -1.08
C LEU A 152 8.87 15.51 0.31
N THR A 153 9.55 15.09 1.38
CA THR A 153 9.14 15.50 2.75
C THR A 153 9.54 16.93 3.10
N GLU A 154 10.44 17.56 2.35
CA GLU A 154 10.88 18.92 2.65
C GLU A 154 9.71 19.91 2.46
N PRO A 155 9.44 20.80 3.44
CA PRO A 155 8.31 21.71 3.35
C PRO A 155 8.34 22.61 2.11
N ILE A 156 7.17 22.86 1.55
CA ILE A 156 6.95 23.75 0.40
C ILE A 156 6.22 25.02 0.85
N THR A 157 6.50 26.16 0.20
CA THR A 157 5.81 27.42 0.47
C THR A 157 4.94 27.81 -0.71
N ILE A 158 3.62 27.86 -0.53
CA ILE A 158 2.65 28.31 -1.53
C ILE A 158 1.85 29.47 -0.94
N GLU A 159 1.81 30.62 -1.64
CA GLU A 159 1.06 31.81 -1.19
C GLU A 159 1.36 32.19 0.27
N ALA A 160 2.65 32.25 0.63
CA ALA A 160 3.15 32.50 1.99
C ALA A 160 2.77 31.45 3.07
N ARG A 161 2.12 30.33 2.70
CA ARG A 161 1.82 29.22 3.61
C ARG A 161 2.87 28.15 3.50
N ARG A 162 3.45 27.75 4.64
CA ARG A 162 4.36 26.60 4.73
C ARG A 162 3.53 25.32 4.88
N LEU A 163 3.64 24.45 3.88
CA LEU A 163 2.91 23.18 3.77
C LEU A 163 3.90 22.01 3.78
N PRO A 164 3.46 20.80 4.16
CA PRO A 164 4.23 19.58 3.91
C PRO A 164 4.56 19.44 2.41
N GLY A 165 5.72 18.90 2.07
CA GLY A 165 6.15 18.79 0.67
C GLY A 165 5.32 17.81 -0.19
N TRP A 166 4.52 16.94 0.44
CA TRP A 166 3.55 16.05 -0.20
C TRP A 166 2.14 16.64 -0.34
N TRP A 167 1.94 17.91 0.05
CA TRP A 167 0.66 18.58 -0.13
C TRP A 167 0.28 18.57 -1.62
N THR A 168 -0.95 18.19 -1.95
CA THR A 168 -1.35 18.00 -3.35
C THR A 168 -2.65 18.73 -3.67
N GLY A 169 -2.78 19.14 -4.94
CA GLY A 169 -4.01 19.73 -5.50
C GLY A 169 -4.98 18.70 -6.08
N ASP A 170 -4.59 17.43 -6.18
CA ASP A 170 -5.49 16.37 -6.62
C ASP A 170 -6.57 16.11 -5.56
N SER A 171 -7.74 15.63 -5.96
CA SER A 171 -8.67 15.00 -5.04
C SER A 171 -8.27 13.56 -4.71
N PRO A 172 -8.84 12.98 -3.64
CA PRO A 172 -8.59 11.59 -3.28
C PRO A 172 -8.90 10.54 -4.38
N ASP A 173 -9.64 10.91 -5.44
CA ASP A 173 -9.87 10.10 -6.65
C ASP A 173 -8.81 10.32 -7.76
N LEU A 174 -7.67 10.94 -7.41
CA LEU A 174 -6.50 11.19 -8.25
C LEU A 174 -6.72 12.18 -9.40
N ARG A 175 -7.72 13.08 -9.29
CA ARG A 175 -8.03 14.08 -10.33
C ARG A 175 -8.01 15.49 -9.77
N PRO A 176 -7.67 16.53 -10.55
CA PRO A 176 -7.93 17.90 -10.12
C PRO A 176 -9.44 18.10 -9.92
N SER A 177 -9.83 18.62 -8.76
CA SER A 177 -11.25 18.81 -8.43
C SER A 177 -11.48 20.15 -7.74
N PRO A 178 -12.47 20.94 -8.20
CA PRO A 178 -12.83 22.20 -7.55
C PRO A 178 -13.37 21.99 -6.12
N ARG A 179 -13.68 20.75 -5.73
CA ARG A 179 -14.08 20.38 -4.35
C ARG A 179 -12.93 20.45 -3.35
N TRP A 180 -11.68 20.56 -3.81
CA TRP A 180 -10.48 20.65 -2.96
C TRP A 180 -9.73 21.96 -3.19
N PRO A 181 -10.37 23.12 -2.95
CA PRO A 181 -9.73 24.41 -3.15
C PRO A 181 -8.53 24.53 -2.21
N GLY A 182 -7.35 24.74 -2.78
CA GLY A 182 -6.08 24.83 -2.03
C GLY A 182 -5.46 23.48 -1.66
N GLY A 183 -6.02 22.35 -2.11
CA GLY A 183 -5.42 21.02 -1.97
C GLY A 183 -5.55 20.43 -0.56
N HIS A 184 -4.71 19.43 -0.27
CA HIS A 184 -4.73 18.71 1.01
C HIS A 184 -3.40 17.99 1.31
N GLY A 185 -3.14 17.74 2.59
CA GLY A 185 -2.10 16.83 3.06
C GLY A 185 -2.70 15.45 3.32
N ASN A 186 -2.41 14.49 2.45
CA ASN A 186 -3.04 13.16 2.44
C ASN A 186 -2.32 12.17 3.38
N PHE A 187 -3.05 11.43 4.21
CA PHE A 187 -2.53 10.51 5.23
C PHE A 187 -2.51 9.05 4.79
N GLY A 188 -3.25 8.69 3.73
CA GLY A 188 -3.48 7.31 3.35
C GLY A 188 -2.20 6.51 3.09
N LEU A 189 -2.28 5.19 3.25
CA LEU A 189 -1.19 4.29 2.88
C LEU A 189 -1.15 4.06 1.36
N ALA A 190 -2.32 3.96 0.73
CA ALA A 190 -2.42 3.76 -0.71
C ALA A 190 -2.00 5.00 -1.51
N HIS A 191 -2.46 6.18 -1.08
CA HIS A 191 -2.30 7.42 -1.84
C HIS A 191 -1.61 8.56 -1.09
N GLY A 192 -1.48 8.48 0.23
CA GLY A 192 -0.92 9.54 1.06
C GLY A 192 0.48 9.26 1.56
N VAL A 193 0.87 10.01 2.60
CA VAL A 193 2.24 10.00 3.14
C VAL A 193 2.57 8.75 3.97
N ALA A 194 1.57 7.96 4.40
CA ALA A 194 1.85 6.70 5.10
C ALA A 194 2.57 5.69 4.18
N GLY A 195 2.31 5.71 2.87
CA GLY A 195 3.02 4.88 1.88
C GLY A 195 4.53 5.19 1.85
N PRO A 196 4.94 6.44 1.53
CA PRO A 196 6.32 6.87 1.65
C PRO A 196 6.97 6.56 2.99
N LEU A 197 6.26 6.76 4.12
CA LEU A 197 6.77 6.43 5.46
C LEU A 197 7.11 4.93 5.56
N ALA A 198 6.17 4.06 5.19
CA ALA A 198 6.34 2.62 5.28
C ALA A 198 7.50 2.14 4.41
N LEU A 199 7.65 2.66 3.18
CA LEU A 199 8.79 2.31 2.32
C LEU A 199 10.12 2.81 2.89
N LEU A 200 10.20 4.08 3.32
CA LEU A 200 11.44 4.65 3.90
C LEU A 200 11.87 3.86 5.13
N ALA A 201 10.93 3.51 6.02
CA ALA A 201 11.20 2.73 7.22
C ALA A 201 11.60 1.28 6.91
N THR A 202 10.89 0.62 5.99
CA THR A 202 11.22 -0.73 5.54
C THR A 202 12.61 -0.80 4.90
N ALA A 203 12.95 0.17 4.05
CA ALA A 203 14.28 0.28 3.47
C ALA A 203 15.37 0.44 4.54
N LEU A 204 15.14 1.30 5.57
CA LEU A 204 16.05 1.43 6.71
C LEU A 204 16.25 0.10 7.44
N ARG A 205 15.18 -0.63 7.74
CA ARG A 205 15.24 -1.95 8.40
C ARG A 205 16.05 -2.98 7.61
N HIS A 206 15.99 -2.91 6.28
CA HIS A 206 16.79 -3.75 5.39
C HIS A 206 18.20 -3.20 5.09
N GLY A 207 18.65 -2.15 5.78
CA GLY A 207 19.99 -1.58 5.61
C GLY A 207 20.18 -0.73 4.35
N HIS A 208 19.10 -0.37 3.66
CA HIS A 208 19.12 0.57 2.54
C HIS A 208 18.97 2.00 3.05
N THR A 209 20.08 2.73 3.09
CA THR A 209 20.14 4.10 3.62
C THR A 209 20.52 5.12 2.56
N VAL A 210 19.90 6.30 2.58
CA VAL A 210 20.30 7.51 1.84
C VAL A 210 20.41 8.73 2.77
N PRO A 211 21.16 9.78 2.39
CA PRO A 211 21.26 11.00 3.19
C PRO A 211 19.90 11.59 3.51
N GLY A 212 19.65 11.90 4.79
CA GLY A 212 18.40 12.52 5.25
C GLY A 212 17.22 11.57 5.47
N GLN A 213 17.34 10.27 5.18
CA GLN A 213 16.25 9.29 5.32
C GLN A 213 15.63 9.26 6.71
N THR A 214 16.44 9.16 7.78
CA THR A 214 15.95 9.22 9.16
C THR A 214 15.21 10.52 9.46
N LYS A 215 15.71 11.67 8.99
CA LYS A 215 15.05 12.97 9.18
C LYS A 215 13.71 13.05 8.45
N ALA A 216 13.62 12.47 7.26
CA ALA A 216 12.38 12.37 6.50
C ALA A 216 11.35 11.50 7.22
N VAL A 217 11.75 10.34 7.74
CA VAL A 217 10.90 9.47 8.58
C VAL A 217 10.39 10.24 9.81
N THR A 218 11.29 10.86 10.58
CA THR A 218 10.91 11.66 11.75
C THR A 218 9.93 12.79 11.39
N ARG A 219 10.17 13.51 10.28
CA ARG A 219 9.28 14.59 9.85
C ARG A 219 7.86 14.12 9.52
N ILE A 220 7.73 12.97 8.86
CA ILE A 220 6.41 12.39 8.58
C ILE A 220 5.75 11.92 9.88
N CYS A 221 6.52 11.32 10.78
CA CYS A 221 6.04 10.93 12.11
C CYS A 221 5.54 12.14 12.92
N ASP A 222 6.29 13.25 12.97
CA ASP A 222 5.89 14.48 13.63
C ASP A 222 4.58 15.05 13.04
N TRP A 223 4.37 14.87 11.74
CA TRP A 223 3.11 15.24 11.09
C TRP A 223 1.95 14.35 11.56
N PHE A 224 2.13 13.04 11.64
CA PHE A 224 1.11 12.15 12.20
C PHE A 224 0.83 12.47 13.68
N ASP A 225 1.85 12.78 14.47
CA ASP A 225 1.69 13.12 15.89
C ASP A 225 0.91 14.43 16.06
N ARG A 226 1.20 15.43 15.22
CA ARG A 226 0.49 16.73 15.23
C ARG A 226 -1.01 16.59 15.00
N TRP A 227 -1.42 15.67 14.14
CA TRP A 227 -2.81 15.50 13.72
C TRP A 227 -3.48 14.27 14.33
N ARG A 228 -2.82 13.61 15.27
CA ARG A 228 -3.41 12.55 16.07
C ARG A 228 -4.46 13.15 17.00
N THR A 229 -5.65 12.57 16.99
CA THR A 229 -6.67 12.85 17.99
C THR A 229 -6.74 11.69 18.98
N GLY A 230 -6.94 11.99 20.26
CA GLY A 230 -6.99 10.97 21.31
C GLY A 230 -5.61 10.39 21.68
N THR A 231 -5.61 9.43 22.59
CA THR A 231 -4.40 8.78 23.12
C THR A 231 -4.64 7.28 23.31
N GLY A 232 -3.56 6.49 23.26
CA GLY A 232 -3.61 5.03 23.43
C GLY A 232 -4.64 4.38 22.51
N SER A 233 -5.53 3.57 23.07
CA SER A 233 -6.60 2.88 22.34
C SER A 233 -7.71 3.78 21.78
N ARG A 234 -7.67 5.09 22.04
CA ARG A 234 -8.60 6.07 21.44
C ARG A 234 -7.92 6.92 20.37
N ALA A 235 -6.66 6.65 20.07
CA ALA A 235 -5.92 7.40 19.07
C ALA A 235 -6.43 7.13 17.66
N TRP A 236 -6.62 8.19 16.87
CA TRP A 236 -6.94 8.10 15.45
C TRP A 236 -6.39 9.28 14.66
N TRP A 237 -6.40 9.13 13.33
CA TRP A 237 -5.92 10.13 12.39
C TRP A 237 -6.97 10.41 11.31
N PRO A 238 -7.06 11.65 10.80
CA PRO A 238 -7.88 11.94 9.64
C PRO A 238 -7.27 11.32 8.37
N ASP A 239 -8.09 11.13 7.34
CA ASP A 239 -7.60 10.69 6.01
C ASP A 239 -6.77 11.77 5.32
N LEU A 240 -7.02 13.04 5.66
CA LEU A 240 -6.40 14.20 5.06
C LEU A 240 -6.59 15.45 5.92
N ILE A 241 -5.75 16.45 5.68
CA ILE A 241 -5.85 17.80 6.25
C ILE A 241 -6.08 18.82 5.13
N ILE A 242 -7.09 19.67 5.27
CA ILE A 242 -7.36 20.78 4.34
C ILE A 242 -6.68 22.09 4.79
N PRO A 243 -6.56 23.13 3.93
CA PRO A 243 -5.83 24.35 4.28
C PRO A 243 -6.39 25.06 5.52
N ALA A 244 -7.71 25.05 5.70
CA ALA A 244 -8.35 25.68 6.85
C ALA A 244 -7.97 25.00 8.18
N GLU A 245 -7.92 23.66 8.19
CA GLU A 245 -7.45 22.89 9.36
C GLU A 245 -5.97 23.17 9.60
N GLN A 246 -5.13 23.08 8.56
CA GLN A 246 -3.69 23.38 8.64
C GLN A 246 -3.39 24.76 9.24
N GLN A 247 -4.17 25.77 8.86
CA GLN A 247 -4.03 27.14 9.36
C GLN A 247 -4.47 27.26 10.82
N ARG A 248 -5.56 26.61 11.22
CA ARG A 248 -6.07 26.65 12.60
C ARG A 248 -5.29 25.76 13.57
N GLY A 249 -4.65 24.70 13.06
CA GLY A 249 -4.06 23.66 13.88
C GLY A 249 -5.09 22.78 14.57
N GLU A 250 -6.33 22.73 14.06
CA GLU A 250 -7.46 22.06 14.68
C GLU A 250 -8.29 21.31 13.62
N LEU A 251 -8.65 20.06 13.93
CA LEU A 251 -9.50 19.22 13.09
C LEU A 251 -10.96 19.63 13.21
N GLN A 252 -11.69 19.60 12.09
CA GLN A 252 -13.13 19.90 12.09
C GLN A 252 -14.00 18.64 12.09
N ARG A 253 -13.38 17.45 12.03
CA ARG A 253 -14.08 16.16 11.90
C ARG A 253 -14.38 15.54 13.27
N PRO A 254 -15.55 14.89 13.44
CA PRO A 254 -16.01 14.43 14.74
C PRO A 254 -15.39 13.12 15.22
N GLY A 255 -14.77 12.32 14.34
CA GLY A 255 -14.28 11.00 14.74
C GLY A 255 -13.53 10.24 13.66
N PRO A 256 -13.04 9.02 13.99
CA PRO A 256 -12.29 8.19 13.07
C PRO A 256 -13.13 7.74 11.88
N GLY A 257 -12.48 7.66 10.72
CA GLY A 257 -13.05 7.06 9.52
C GLY A 257 -13.03 5.54 9.55
N ARG A 258 -13.42 4.94 8.42
CA ARG A 258 -13.40 3.50 8.18
C ARG A 258 -12.00 2.93 8.47
N PRO A 259 -11.90 1.78 9.17
CA PRO A 259 -10.62 1.19 9.52
C PRO A 259 -10.09 0.35 8.36
N SER A 260 -9.68 1.02 7.28
CA SER A 260 -9.15 0.38 6.07
C SER A 260 -7.63 0.45 5.97
N TRP A 261 -7.05 -0.47 5.19
CA TRP A 261 -5.64 -0.45 4.80
C TRP A 261 -5.29 0.81 4.00
N CYS A 262 -6.09 1.15 2.99
CA CYS A 262 -5.77 2.26 2.08
C CYS A 262 -5.82 3.64 2.75
N TYR A 263 -6.81 3.85 3.62
CA TYR A 263 -7.07 5.07 4.38
C TYR A 263 -7.66 4.69 5.74
N GLY A 264 -7.07 5.20 6.82
CA GLY A 264 -7.53 4.96 8.18
C GLY A 264 -6.46 4.37 9.10
N THR A 265 -6.88 4.13 10.35
CA THR A 265 -6.01 3.69 11.43
C THR A 265 -5.13 2.48 11.08
N PRO A 266 -5.60 1.41 10.40
CA PRO A 266 -4.75 0.25 10.13
C PRO A 266 -3.50 0.56 9.31
N GLY A 267 -3.66 1.20 8.15
CA GLY A 267 -2.51 1.54 7.29
C GLY A 267 -1.57 2.54 7.96
N ILE A 268 -2.13 3.54 8.64
CA ILE A 268 -1.35 4.58 9.33
C ILE A 268 -0.58 4.01 10.53
N ALA A 269 -1.23 3.18 11.35
CA ALA A 269 -0.60 2.52 12.49
C ALA A 269 0.53 1.61 12.03
N ARG A 270 0.33 0.78 10.99
CA ARG A 270 1.41 -0.07 10.48
C ARG A 270 2.59 0.74 9.97
N ALA A 271 2.37 1.82 9.23
CA ALA A 271 3.45 2.69 8.76
C ALA A 271 4.24 3.31 9.94
N GLN A 272 3.55 3.71 11.01
CA GLN A 272 4.21 4.23 12.21
C GLN A 272 4.93 3.16 13.03
N GLN A 273 4.40 1.93 13.10
CA GLN A 273 5.08 0.80 13.74
C GLN A 273 6.39 0.47 13.01
N LEU A 274 6.36 0.41 11.67
CA LEU A 274 7.55 0.23 10.84
C LEU A 274 8.58 1.33 11.10
N ALA A 275 8.15 2.59 11.22
CA ALA A 275 9.02 3.70 11.58
C ALA A 275 9.62 3.55 12.98
N GLY A 276 8.82 3.15 13.98
CA GLY A 276 9.28 2.85 15.32
C GLY A 276 10.36 1.77 15.34
N LEU A 277 10.13 0.67 14.63
CA LEU A 277 11.09 -0.43 14.47
C LEU A 277 12.38 0.03 13.78
N ALA A 278 12.26 0.80 12.69
CA ALA A 278 13.40 1.31 11.93
C ALA A 278 14.29 2.28 12.74
N LEU A 279 13.69 3.05 13.65
CA LEU A 279 14.37 4.05 14.46
C LEU A 279 14.74 3.56 15.87
N GLY A 280 14.32 2.36 16.26
CA GLY A 280 14.42 1.88 17.64
C GLY A 280 13.54 2.65 18.63
N ASP A 281 12.51 3.35 18.13
CA ASP A 281 11.56 4.13 18.92
C ASP A 281 10.42 3.21 19.41
N ARG A 282 10.63 2.61 20.58
CA ARG A 282 9.66 1.71 21.22
C ARG A 282 8.37 2.39 21.65
N ASP A 283 8.39 3.69 21.94
CA ASP A 283 7.20 4.40 22.36
C ASP A 283 6.27 4.64 21.17
N ARG A 284 6.81 5.00 20.00
CA ARG A 284 6.04 5.07 18.76
C ARG A 284 5.48 3.73 18.35
N GLN A 285 6.30 2.67 18.42
CA GLN A 285 5.84 1.32 18.15
C GLN A 285 4.63 0.96 19.02
N ARG A 286 4.73 1.15 20.34
CA ARG A 286 3.64 0.90 21.29
C ARG A 286 2.40 1.74 21.00
N GLN A 287 2.56 3.03 20.70
CA GLN A 287 1.44 3.93 20.42
C GLN A 287 0.69 3.52 19.14
N ALA A 288 1.41 3.09 18.10
CA ALA A 288 0.82 2.57 16.88
C ALA A 288 0.04 1.28 17.13
N GLU A 289 0.61 0.35 17.89
CA GLU A 289 -0.03 -0.92 18.26
C GLU A 289 -1.29 -0.70 19.10
N GLN A 290 -1.25 0.22 20.07
CA GLN A 290 -2.40 0.59 20.90
C GLN A 290 -3.52 1.24 20.07
N ALA A 291 -3.19 2.14 19.14
CA ALA A 291 -4.18 2.76 18.25
C ALA A 291 -4.87 1.70 17.38
N LEU A 292 -4.11 0.75 16.83
CA LEU A 292 -4.68 -0.36 16.07
C LEU A 292 -5.57 -1.24 16.96
N ALA A 293 -5.10 -1.66 18.13
CA ALA A 293 -5.87 -2.49 19.05
C ALA A 293 -7.18 -1.82 19.50
N GLY A 294 -7.14 -0.51 19.73
CA GLY A 294 -8.30 0.30 20.06
C GLY A 294 -9.33 0.37 18.92
N CYS A 295 -8.86 0.56 17.70
CA CYS A 295 -9.69 0.50 16.49
C CYS A 295 -10.38 -0.87 16.32
N LEU A 296 -9.70 -1.98 16.65
CA LEU A 296 -10.30 -3.32 16.62
C LEU A 296 -11.33 -3.57 17.75
N ALA A 297 -11.32 -2.75 18.79
CA ALA A 297 -12.27 -2.83 19.90
C ALA A 297 -13.51 -1.94 19.72
N ASP A 298 -13.52 -1.07 18.71
CA ASP A 298 -14.63 -0.16 18.42
C ASP A 298 -15.58 -0.77 17.38
N ASP A 299 -16.71 -1.29 17.84
CA ASP A 299 -17.73 -1.87 16.98
C ASP A 299 -18.40 -0.85 16.03
N GLN A 300 -18.49 0.43 16.42
CA GLN A 300 -19.02 1.47 15.54
C GLN A 300 -18.05 1.76 14.40
N GLN A 301 -16.74 1.75 14.68
CA GLN A 301 -15.73 1.90 13.64
C GLN A 301 -15.70 0.69 12.72
N LEU A 302 -15.71 -0.54 13.26
CA LEU A 302 -15.73 -1.76 12.46
C LEU A 302 -17.00 -1.92 11.61
N ALA A 303 -18.15 -1.40 12.07
CA ALA A 303 -19.39 -1.39 11.30
C ALA A 303 -19.30 -0.54 10.00
N GLN A 304 -18.29 0.31 9.86
CA GLN A 304 -18.03 1.06 8.62
C GLN A 304 -17.39 0.20 7.52
N LEU A 305 -16.93 -1.01 7.82
CA LEU A 305 -16.46 -1.98 6.82
C LEU A 305 -17.66 -2.68 6.17
N THR A 306 -17.96 -2.28 4.93
CA THR A 306 -19.16 -2.73 4.20
C THR A 306 -18.97 -4.00 3.38
N ASP A 307 -17.73 -4.40 3.14
CA ASP A 307 -17.36 -5.51 2.25
C ASP A 307 -16.10 -6.23 2.73
N ALA A 308 -15.83 -7.36 2.11
CA ALA A 308 -14.72 -8.26 2.42
C ALA A 308 -13.41 -7.92 1.68
N SER A 309 -13.34 -6.82 0.92
CA SER A 309 -12.21 -6.50 0.03
C SER A 309 -10.87 -6.32 0.75
N LEU A 310 -9.79 -6.38 -0.02
CA LEU A 310 -8.43 -6.17 0.46
C LEU A 310 -8.07 -4.68 0.58
N CYS A 311 -8.58 -3.82 -0.31
CA CYS A 311 -8.25 -2.39 -0.31
C CYS A 311 -8.84 -1.68 0.91
N HIS A 312 -10.14 -1.90 1.16
CA HIS A 312 -10.89 -1.14 2.15
C HIS A 312 -11.89 -1.95 2.96
N GLY A 313 -11.84 -3.27 2.85
CA GLY A 313 -12.70 -4.21 3.57
C GLY A 313 -11.97 -5.01 4.64
N TRP A 314 -12.65 -6.07 5.08
CA TRP A 314 -12.19 -6.94 6.16
C TRP A 314 -10.86 -7.65 5.87
N ALA A 315 -10.63 -8.12 4.64
CA ALA A 315 -9.39 -8.82 4.30
C ALA A 315 -8.16 -7.91 4.47
N GLY A 316 -8.28 -6.63 4.08
CA GLY A 316 -7.24 -5.63 4.28
C GLY A 316 -6.93 -5.35 5.75
N LEU A 317 -7.97 -5.25 6.57
CA LEU A 317 -7.84 -5.08 8.01
C LEU A 317 -7.13 -6.29 8.64
N VAL A 318 -7.62 -7.51 8.37
CA VAL A 318 -7.04 -8.76 8.87
C VAL A 318 -5.57 -8.89 8.50
N GLN A 319 -5.22 -8.67 7.23
CA GLN A 319 -3.83 -8.77 6.77
C GLN A 319 -2.92 -7.74 7.45
N THR A 320 -3.42 -6.51 7.63
CA THR A 320 -2.69 -5.45 8.32
C THR A 320 -2.42 -5.82 9.78
N VAL A 321 -3.44 -6.33 10.48
CA VAL A 321 -3.31 -6.78 11.88
C VAL A 321 -2.37 -7.96 11.99
N ALA A 322 -2.47 -8.95 11.10
CA ALA A 322 -1.59 -10.11 11.09
C ALA A 322 -0.12 -9.70 10.95
N ARG A 323 0.20 -8.79 10.03
CA ARG A 323 1.58 -8.29 9.87
C ARG A 323 2.05 -7.39 11.01
N THR A 324 1.15 -6.59 11.58
CA THR A 324 1.46 -5.75 12.74
C THR A 324 1.74 -6.62 13.98
N ALA A 325 0.97 -7.69 14.18
CA ALA A 325 1.10 -8.62 15.29
C ALA A 325 2.44 -9.39 15.28
N VAL A 326 2.96 -9.74 14.10
CA VAL A 326 4.27 -10.42 13.98
C VAL A 326 5.42 -9.58 14.54
N ASP A 327 5.36 -8.27 14.38
CA ASP A 327 6.38 -7.34 14.89
C ASP A 327 5.99 -6.70 16.25
N ALA A 328 4.86 -7.09 16.85
CA ALA A 328 4.30 -6.41 18.01
C ALA A 328 5.16 -6.56 19.28
N ILE A 329 5.08 -5.60 20.21
CA ILE A 329 5.81 -5.67 21.48
C ILE A 329 5.24 -6.76 22.40
N ASP A 330 3.93 -6.96 22.34
CA ASP A 330 3.18 -7.92 23.14
C ASP A 330 2.13 -8.67 22.30
N ASP A 331 1.45 -9.63 22.93
CA ASP A 331 0.52 -10.54 22.26
C ASP A 331 -0.91 -9.96 22.09
N GLU A 332 -1.17 -8.68 22.39
CA GLU A 332 -2.52 -8.12 22.32
C GLU A 332 -3.11 -8.21 20.91
N LEU A 333 -2.35 -7.78 19.89
CA LEU A 333 -2.80 -7.81 18.50
C LEU A 333 -2.96 -9.25 17.98
N ALA A 334 -2.06 -10.16 18.37
CA ALA A 334 -2.16 -11.58 18.02
C ALA A 334 -3.43 -12.22 18.64
N THR A 335 -3.75 -11.87 19.88
CA THR A 335 -4.97 -12.33 20.56
C THR A 335 -6.23 -11.80 19.86
N ARG A 336 -6.24 -10.52 19.50
CA ARG A 336 -7.37 -9.89 18.78
C ARG A 336 -7.55 -10.43 17.37
N LEU A 337 -6.47 -10.83 16.70
CA LEU A 337 -6.52 -11.38 15.34
C LEU A 337 -7.42 -12.61 15.23
N HIS A 338 -7.43 -13.49 16.25
CA HIS A 338 -8.29 -14.66 16.24
C HIS A 338 -9.78 -14.29 16.18
N GLY A 339 -10.23 -13.40 17.08
CA GLY A 339 -11.61 -12.90 17.06
C GLY A 339 -11.93 -12.09 15.80
N LEU A 340 -10.93 -11.40 15.24
CA LEU A 340 -11.07 -10.65 14.00
C LEU A 340 -11.30 -11.57 12.80
N ASN A 341 -10.62 -12.72 12.73
CA ASN A 341 -10.84 -13.72 11.70
C ASN A 341 -12.26 -14.31 11.77
N THR A 342 -12.76 -14.62 12.97
CA THR A 342 -14.15 -15.08 13.15
C THR A 342 -15.14 -14.03 12.62
N ARG A 343 -14.95 -12.75 12.97
CA ARG A 343 -15.80 -11.66 12.47
C ARG A 343 -15.71 -11.50 10.95
N PHE A 344 -14.52 -11.67 10.38
CA PHE A 344 -14.32 -11.63 8.94
C PHE A 344 -15.10 -12.76 8.25
N ASP A 345 -15.01 -13.99 8.74
CA ASP A 345 -15.75 -15.12 8.20
C ASP A 345 -17.27 -14.93 8.32
N GLU A 346 -17.76 -14.47 9.48
CA GLU A 346 -19.18 -14.15 9.62
C GLU A 346 -19.65 -13.05 8.66
N GLN A 347 -18.80 -12.06 8.34
CA GLN A 347 -19.16 -11.02 7.37
C GLN A 347 -19.22 -11.59 5.95
N VAL A 348 -18.29 -12.45 5.58
CA VAL A 348 -18.33 -13.19 4.31
C VAL A 348 -19.57 -14.06 4.23
N ASP A 349 -19.94 -14.77 5.31
CA ASP A 349 -21.15 -15.60 5.36
C ASP A 349 -22.43 -14.77 5.27
N ARG A 350 -22.48 -13.61 5.94
CA ARG A 350 -23.66 -12.73 5.94
C ARG A 350 -23.85 -11.97 4.63
N ARG A 351 -22.78 -11.46 4.03
CA ARG A 351 -22.85 -10.54 2.88
C ARG A 351 -22.49 -11.20 1.56
N GLY A 352 -21.89 -12.39 1.60
CA GLY A 352 -21.30 -13.03 0.44
C GLY A 352 -19.92 -12.48 0.10
N LEU A 353 -19.30 -13.13 -0.89
CA LEU A 353 -18.08 -12.67 -1.52
C LEU A 353 -18.39 -11.53 -2.51
N PRO A 354 -17.43 -10.62 -2.79
CA PRO A 354 -17.57 -9.66 -3.87
C PRO A 354 -17.79 -10.34 -5.22
N ASP A 355 -18.55 -9.70 -6.12
CA ASP A 355 -18.85 -10.25 -7.45
C ASP A 355 -17.60 -10.39 -8.35
N GLY A 356 -16.57 -9.56 -8.11
CA GLY A 356 -15.34 -9.53 -8.89
C GLY A 356 -14.27 -10.51 -8.42
N THR A 357 -13.39 -10.93 -9.34
CA THR A 357 -12.25 -11.81 -9.03
C THR A 357 -10.96 -11.07 -8.67
N ALA A 358 -10.95 -9.75 -8.79
CA ALA A 358 -9.79 -8.87 -8.60
C ALA A 358 -9.04 -9.08 -7.27
N LEU A 359 -7.79 -8.61 -7.20
CA LEU A 359 -6.99 -8.63 -5.98
C LEU A 359 -7.54 -7.66 -4.93
N MET A 360 -7.72 -6.39 -5.30
CA MET A 360 -7.93 -5.33 -4.31
C MET A 360 -9.38 -5.24 -3.86
N ASP A 361 -10.33 -5.37 -4.81
CA ASP A 361 -11.77 -5.23 -4.55
C ASP A 361 -12.56 -6.54 -4.81
N GLY A 362 -11.84 -7.66 -5.00
CA GLY A 362 -12.44 -8.93 -5.39
C GLY A 362 -12.00 -10.13 -4.54
N THR A 363 -12.39 -11.32 -4.99
CA THR A 363 -12.17 -12.57 -4.26
C THR A 363 -10.72 -13.03 -4.20
N ALA A 364 -9.84 -12.61 -5.12
CA ALA A 364 -8.45 -13.06 -5.11
C ALA A 364 -7.69 -12.58 -3.86
N GLY A 365 -7.91 -11.33 -3.42
CA GLY A 365 -7.31 -10.81 -2.19
C GLY A 365 -7.80 -11.55 -0.95
N ILE A 366 -9.11 -11.83 -0.85
CA ILE A 366 -9.70 -12.60 0.24
C ILE A 366 -9.04 -13.98 0.35
N HIS A 367 -8.88 -14.66 -0.79
CA HIS A 367 -8.24 -15.97 -0.80
C HIS A 367 -6.77 -15.89 -0.42
N LEU A 368 -6.01 -14.91 -0.93
CA LEU A 368 -4.60 -14.73 -0.57
C LEU A 368 -4.41 -14.51 0.94
N VAL A 369 -5.27 -13.73 1.60
CA VAL A 369 -5.23 -13.53 3.05
C VAL A 369 -5.49 -14.84 3.81
N ARG A 370 -6.44 -15.66 3.34
CA ARG A 370 -6.75 -16.98 3.93
C ARG A 370 -5.65 -18.02 3.71
N LEU A 371 -4.84 -17.91 2.66
CA LEU A 371 -3.68 -18.81 2.44
C LEU A 371 -2.55 -18.56 3.44
N THR A 372 -2.47 -17.35 3.99
CA THR A 372 -1.40 -16.95 4.92
C THR A 372 -1.73 -17.20 6.40
N ASP A 373 -2.65 -18.13 6.69
CA ASP A 373 -2.97 -18.50 8.07
C ASP A 373 -1.70 -19.00 8.82
N PRO A 374 -1.37 -18.40 9.98
CA PRO A 374 -0.17 -18.69 10.76
C PRO A 374 0.00 -20.15 11.22
N VAL A 375 -1.00 -21.03 11.05
CA VAL A 375 -0.84 -22.46 11.35
C VAL A 375 0.13 -23.18 10.40
N ASN A 376 0.40 -22.63 9.20
CA ASN A 376 1.19 -23.30 8.16
C ASN A 376 2.51 -22.56 7.83
N THR A 377 3.46 -22.58 8.78
CA THR A 377 4.70 -21.78 8.77
C THR A 377 5.84 -22.30 7.88
N ALA A 378 5.64 -23.33 7.06
CA ALA A 378 6.76 -23.97 6.36
C ALA A 378 7.36 -23.12 5.22
N VAL A 379 6.58 -22.25 4.56
CA VAL A 379 7.09 -21.27 3.57
C VAL A 379 6.13 -20.08 3.48
N THR A 380 6.49 -18.92 4.05
CA THR A 380 5.69 -17.70 3.85
C THR A 380 6.08 -17.03 2.55
N VAL A 381 5.20 -17.08 1.55
CA VAL A 381 5.36 -16.36 0.29
C VAL A 381 5.01 -14.89 0.53
N PRO A 382 5.94 -13.92 0.37
CA PRO A 382 5.71 -12.52 0.71
C PRO A 382 4.93 -11.77 -0.39
N TRP A 383 3.76 -12.30 -0.75
CA TRP A 383 2.90 -11.77 -1.81
C TRP A 383 2.40 -10.36 -1.52
N ASP A 384 2.28 -10.02 -0.23
CA ASP A 384 1.72 -8.78 0.29
C ASP A 384 2.75 -7.66 0.48
N ARG A 385 3.98 -7.81 -0.05
CA ARG A 385 4.93 -6.69 -0.17
C ARG A 385 4.32 -5.52 -0.94
N CYS A 386 3.43 -5.79 -1.90
CA CYS A 386 2.68 -4.75 -2.62
C CYS A 386 1.79 -3.89 -1.71
N LEU A 387 1.43 -4.38 -0.52
CA LEU A 387 0.63 -3.64 0.47
C LEU A 387 1.47 -2.79 1.43
N LEU A 388 2.80 -2.83 1.34
CA LEU A 388 3.72 -2.19 2.31
C LEU A 388 3.44 -2.57 3.78
N LEU A 389 2.97 -3.79 3.99
CA LEU A 389 2.71 -4.32 5.33
C LEU A 389 3.88 -5.11 5.90
N THR A 390 4.86 -5.49 5.08
CA THR A 390 6.07 -6.22 5.50
C THR A 390 7.26 -5.27 5.48
N GLY A 391 8.14 -5.40 6.47
CA GLY A 391 9.39 -4.66 6.51
C GLY A 391 10.22 -5.02 7.72
#